data_AF-A0A2G9V322-F1
#
_entry.id   AF-A0A2G9V322-F1
#
_cell.length_a   1.000
_cell.length_b   1.000
_cell.length_c   1.000
_cell.angle_alpha   90.00
_cell.angle_beta   90.00
_cell.angle_gamma   90.00
#
_symmetry.space_group_name_H-M   'P 1'
#
loop_
_entity.id
_entity.type
_entity.pdbx_description
1 polymer ?
#
loop_
_entity_poly.entity_id
_entity_poly.type
_entity_poly.pdbx_seq_one_letter_code
_entity_poly.pdbx_strand_id
1 'polypeptide(L)'
;MAHPKKMDVSGEELNKFVLLLLGCAVQGDKKKTFVSRITKLEKRLQQGIAKEIQKITETSSVVLSIDSLTRYDGTVADHIEQLMEQRDAYAQTLFQRADTESDGGGSSTESSSVNGEIELTQRRIEKRPSRRSPSPPYLDRHSTVELSAKNAELRKLRKETEDKDDRINELTDELEASEAEVRKLKDERIELVKDARAAKDLRDELDCVQQKLDRLEKLERENSHLHEKLTKLDYVQSQLEHQRADNATLEMSVEQLENELELLRQEKKNQNEMQTRLNEAQQNMRGLQADIGLKNTRIEELLVEQSRLENELMIVNAKMLEMER
;
A
#
# COMPACT_ATOMS: atom_id res chain seq x y z
N MET A 1 22.01 1.60 -31.38
CA MET A 1 21.32 0.64 -30.48
C MET A 1 22.39 -0.22 -29.83
N ALA A 2 22.58 -0.08 -28.52
CA ALA A 2 23.57 -0.86 -27.78
C ALA A 2 22.96 -2.22 -27.40
N HIS A 3 23.62 -3.31 -27.78
CA HIS A 3 23.24 -4.65 -27.33
C HIS A 3 23.57 -4.81 -25.84
N PRO A 4 22.64 -5.30 -25.00
CA PRO A 4 22.95 -5.65 -23.62
C PRO A 4 23.79 -6.93 -23.62
N LYS A 5 24.92 -6.85 -22.92
CA LYS A 5 25.86 -7.95 -22.69
C LYS A 5 25.13 -8.99 -21.83
N LYS A 6 24.93 -10.22 -22.33
CA LYS A 6 24.51 -11.36 -21.49
C LYS A 6 25.59 -11.55 -20.42
N MET A 7 25.29 -11.18 -19.17
CA MET A 7 26.09 -11.60 -18.02
C MET A 7 25.62 -12.99 -17.60
N ASP A 8 26.59 -13.87 -17.36
CA ASP A 8 26.38 -15.28 -17.03
C ASP A 8 25.57 -15.43 -15.74
N VAL A 9 24.34 -15.94 -15.85
CA VAL A 9 23.45 -16.29 -14.72
C VAL A 9 24.14 -17.19 -13.67
N SER A 10 25.13 -17.98 -14.10
CA SER A 10 25.95 -18.84 -13.23
C SER A 10 26.89 -18.07 -12.29
N GLY A 11 27.43 -16.92 -12.74
CA GLY A 11 28.35 -16.11 -11.94
C GLY A 11 27.67 -15.32 -10.83
N GLU A 12 26.41 -14.95 -11.03
CA GLU A 12 25.61 -14.24 -10.02
C GLU A 12 25.22 -15.15 -8.86
N GLU A 13 24.83 -16.40 -9.14
CA GLU A 13 24.52 -17.39 -8.10
C GLU A 13 25.76 -17.79 -7.29
N LEU A 14 26.91 -17.96 -7.95
CA LEU A 14 28.17 -18.20 -7.26
C LEU A 14 28.57 -17.04 -6.34
N ASN A 15 28.37 -15.80 -6.79
CA ASN A 15 28.61 -14.62 -5.95
C ASN A 15 27.70 -14.60 -4.72
N LYS A 16 26.40 -14.91 -4.87
CA LYS A 16 25.46 -15.00 -3.74
C LYS A 16 25.90 -16.06 -2.73
N PHE A 17 26.35 -17.22 -3.20
CA PHE A 17 26.85 -18.28 -2.34
C PHE A 17 28.12 -17.88 -1.58
N VAL A 18 29.07 -17.22 -2.26
CA VAL A 18 30.30 -16.69 -1.63
C VAL A 18 29.96 -15.62 -0.58
N LEU A 19 29.02 -14.73 -0.88
CA LEU A 19 28.49 -13.73 0.05
C LEU A 19 27.88 -14.39 1.30
N LEU A 20 27.07 -15.44 1.13
CA LEU A 20 26.45 -16.16 2.23
C LEU A 20 27.49 -16.83 3.15
N LEU A 21 28.45 -17.54 2.56
CA LEU A 21 29.54 -18.18 3.32
C LEU A 21 30.37 -17.15 4.10
N LEU A 22 30.63 -15.99 3.49
CA LEU A 22 31.36 -14.89 4.10
C LEU A 22 30.57 -14.28 5.27
N GLY A 23 29.25 -14.10 5.11
CA GLY A 23 28.33 -13.69 6.17
C GLY A 23 28.37 -14.66 7.36
N CYS A 24 28.20 -15.96 7.11
CA CYS A 24 28.28 -17.00 8.13
C CYS A 24 29.62 -17.00 8.87
N ALA A 25 30.73 -16.80 8.15
CA ALA A 25 32.07 -16.80 8.74
C ALA A 25 32.35 -15.58 9.63
N VAL A 26 31.76 -14.43 9.31
CA VAL A 26 31.93 -13.18 10.07
C VAL A 26 30.93 -13.07 11.23
N GLN A 27 29.73 -13.65 11.09
CA GLN A 27 28.69 -13.66 12.12
C GLN A 27 28.77 -14.86 13.07
N GLY A 28 29.45 -15.95 12.69
CA GLY A 28 29.61 -17.14 13.53
C GLY A 28 30.64 -16.99 14.66
N ASP A 29 30.62 -17.93 15.60
CA ASP A 29 31.43 -17.90 16.84
C ASP A 29 32.95 -17.85 16.61
N LYS A 30 33.41 -18.26 15.41
CA LYS A 30 34.82 -18.28 15.02
C LYS A 30 35.28 -17.02 14.27
N LYS A 31 34.52 -15.91 14.31
CA LYS A 31 34.83 -14.66 13.60
C LYS A 31 36.26 -14.14 13.79
N LYS A 32 36.81 -14.25 15.01
CA LYS A 32 38.18 -13.78 15.33
C LYS A 32 39.24 -14.54 14.53
N THR A 33 39.08 -15.86 14.41
CA THR A 33 39.96 -16.74 13.63
C THR A 33 39.87 -16.43 12.15
N PHE A 34 38.66 -16.14 11.66
CA PHE A 34 38.41 -15.79 10.27
C PHE A 34 39.03 -14.44 9.89
N VAL A 35 38.84 -13.39 10.71
CA VAL A 35 39.48 -12.08 10.53
C VAL A 35 41.02 -12.20 10.59
N SER A 36 41.55 -13.03 11.48
CA SER A 36 43.00 -13.30 11.55
C SER A 36 43.55 -14.00 10.29
N ARG A 37 42.73 -14.81 9.60
CA ARG A 37 43.10 -15.41 8.31
C ARG A 37 43.03 -14.40 7.17
N ILE A 38 42.00 -13.55 7.12
CA ILE A 38 41.90 -12.50 6.10
C ILE A 38 43.09 -11.55 6.17
N THR A 39 43.47 -11.12 7.39
CA THR A 39 44.61 -10.21 7.61
C THR A 39 45.98 -10.80 7.22
N LYS A 40 46.05 -12.10 6.91
CA LYS A 40 47.25 -12.77 6.37
C LYS A 40 47.27 -12.86 4.84
N LEU A 41 46.19 -12.48 4.15
CA LEU A 41 46.10 -12.46 2.69
C LEU A 41 46.75 -11.21 2.09
N GLU A 42 46.94 -11.19 0.77
CA GLU A 42 47.45 -10.01 0.06
C GLU A 42 46.50 -8.81 0.18
N LYS A 43 47.04 -7.58 0.24
CA LYS A 43 46.27 -6.33 0.43
C LYS A 43 45.10 -6.16 -0.53
N ARG A 44 45.25 -6.55 -1.80
CA ARG A 44 44.17 -6.47 -2.79
C ARG A 44 42.98 -7.37 -2.42
N LEU A 45 43.28 -8.60 -1.98
CA LEU A 45 42.27 -9.57 -1.58
C LEU A 45 41.62 -9.19 -0.25
N GLN A 46 42.41 -8.66 0.69
CA GLN A 46 41.88 -8.09 1.94
C GLN A 46 40.86 -6.99 1.68
N GLN A 47 41.17 -6.04 0.78
CA GLN A 47 40.28 -4.94 0.44
C GLN A 47 39.03 -5.43 -0.30
N GLY A 48 39.15 -6.43 -1.19
CA GLY A 48 38.02 -7.03 -1.88
C GLY A 48 37.06 -7.72 -0.91
N ILE A 49 37.58 -8.55 -0.01
CA ILE A 49 36.80 -9.24 1.01
C ILE A 49 36.17 -8.25 1.99
N ALA A 50 36.92 -7.22 2.43
CA ALA A 50 36.40 -6.20 3.33
C ALA A 50 35.21 -5.42 2.72
N LYS A 51 35.28 -5.08 1.43
CA LYS A 51 34.17 -4.44 0.71
C LYS A 51 32.93 -5.32 0.66
N GLU A 52 33.11 -6.61 0.40
CA GLU A 52 31.98 -7.54 0.29
C GLU A 52 31.37 -7.86 1.68
N ILE A 53 32.19 -7.95 2.73
CA ILE A 53 31.71 -7.99 4.13
C ILE A 53 30.92 -6.74 4.47
N GLN A 54 31.45 -5.56 4.14
CA GLN A 54 30.79 -4.28 4.42
C GLN A 54 29.41 -4.20 3.76
N LYS A 55 29.31 -4.64 2.50
CA LYS A 55 28.06 -4.72 1.76
C LYS A 55 27.03 -5.63 2.42
N ILE A 56 27.45 -6.75 2.99
CA ILE A 56 26.57 -7.66 3.76
C ILE A 56 26.13 -7.04 5.09
N THR A 57 27.02 -6.32 5.79
CA THR A 57 26.72 -5.76 7.12
C THR A 57 25.91 -4.46 7.07
N GLU A 58 26.03 -3.67 6.00
CA GLU A 58 25.36 -2.36 5.87
C GLU A 58 24.09 -2.41 5.01
N THR A 59 23.94 -3.42 4.14
CA THR A 59 22.77 -3.54 3.25
C THR A 59 21.81 -4.61 3.77
N SER A 60 20.70 -4.18 4.37
CA SER A 60 19.66 -5.07 4.93
C SER A 60 18.89 -5.91 3.89
N SER A 61 19.28 -5.86 2.61
CA SER A 61 18.62 -6.61 1.52
C SER A 61 19.31 -7.94 1.18
N VAL A 62 20.50 -8.22 1.72
CA VAL A 62 21.30 -9.40 1.31
C VAL A 62 21.41 -10.44 2.43
N VAL A 63 21.36 -10.04 3.70
CA VAL A 63 21.44 -10.96 4.84
C VAL A 63 20.42 -10.58 5.91
N LEU A 64 19.55 -11.53 6.26
CA LEU A 64 18.66 -11.41 7.41
C LEU A 64 19.48 -11.60 8.68
N SER A 65 19.71 -10.52 9.42
CA SER A 65 20.30 -10.60 10.75
C SER A 65 19.29 -11.20 11.73
N ILE A 66 19.73 -12.10 12.62
CA ILE A 66 18.88 -12.69 13.68
C ILE A 66 18.23 -11.59 14.55
N ASP A 67 18.93 -10.49 14.84
CA ASP A 67 18.39 -9.33 15.58
C ASP A 67 17.32 -8.54 14.79
N SER A 68 17.31 -8.68 13.47
CA SER A 68 16.25 -8.14 12.61
C SER A 68 15.03 -9.06 12.62
N LEU A 69 15.23 -10.36 12.76
CA LEU A 69 14.16 -11.37 12.81
C LEU A 69 13.37 -11.29 14.12
N THR A 70 14.03 -11.00 15.25
CA THR A 70 13.37 -10.74 16.54
C THR A 70 12.53 -9.46 16.56
N ARG A 71 12.65 -8.59 15.54
CA ARG A 71 11.79 -7.40 15.35
C ARG A 71 10.55 -7.68 14.50
N TYR A 72 10.49 -8.81 13.81
CA TYR A 72 9.29 -9.28 13.13
C TYR A 72 8.46 -10.14 14.10
N ASP A 73 7.15 -10.17 13.86
CA ASP A 73 6.18 -10.89 14.68
C ASP A 73 6.59 -12.37 14.85
N GLY A 74 6.41 -12.94 16.05
CA GLY A 74 7.00 -14.24 16.46
C GLY A 74 6.72 -15.40 15.50
N THR A 75 5.63 -15.29 14.73
CA THR A 75 5.23 -16.23 13.69
C THR A 75 6.26 -16.39 12.57
N VAL A 76 6.99 -15.35 12.17
CA VAL A 76 8.00 -15.46 11.09
C VAL A 76 9.25 -16.20 11.58
N ALA A 77 9.62 -16.01 12.85
CA ALA A 77 10.71 -16.75 13.48
C ALA A 77 10.36 -18.25 13.57
N ASP A 78 9.14 -18.58 13.99
CA ASP A 78 8.65 -19.96 14.11
C ASP A 78 8.67 -20.70 12.76
N HIS A 79 8.30 -20.04 11.66
CA HIS A 79 8.33 -20.65 10.32
C HIS A 79 9.76 -20.88 9.84
N ILE A 80 10.70 -19.99 10.18
CA ILE A 80 12.10 -20.16 9.82
C ILE A 80 12.74 -21.28 10.65
N GLU A 81 12.40 -21.39 11.94
CA GLU A 81 12.82 -22.49 12.80
C GLU A 81 12.31 -23.84 12.26
N GLN A 82 11.03 -23.93 11.87
CA GLN A 82 10.48 -25.12 11.20
C GLN A 82 11.19 -25.46 9.89
N LEU A 83 11.54 -24.46 9.07
CA LEU A 83 12.29 -24.69 7.83
C LEU A 83 13.72 -25.17 8.10
N MET A 84 14.36 -24.67 9.16
CA MET A 84 15.68 -25.13 9.58
C MET A 84 15.63 -26.57 10.11
N GLU A 85 14.64 -26.92 10.92
CA GLU A 85 14.42 -28.29 11.40
C GLU A 85 14.15 -29.26 10.23
N GLN A 86 13.33 -28.85 9.25
CA GLN A 86 13.09 -29.65 8.05
C GLN A 86 14.36 -29.83 7.23
N ARG A 87 15.13 -28.76 7.01
CA ARG A 87 16.42 -28.83 6.32
C ARG A 87 17.37 -29.80 7.04
N ASP A 88 17.45 -29.74 8.36
CA ASP A 88 18.35 -30.58 9.14
C ASP A 88 17.90 -32.05 9.14
N ALA A 89 16.59 -32.32 9.14
CA ALA A 89 16.04 -33.66 8.91
C ALA A 89 16.38 -34.20 7.51
N TYR A 90 16.29 -33.37 6.47
CA TYR A 90 16.70 -33.75 5.12
C TYR A 90 18.22 -33.98 5.01
N ALA A 91 19.03 -33.16 5.67
CA ALA A 91 20.47 -33.38 5.71
C ALA A 91 20.80 -34.70 6.43
N GLN A 92 20.12 -35.00 7.54
CA GLN A 92 20.35 -36.21 8.33
C GLN A 92 19.91 -37.48 7.59
N THR A 93 18.83 -37.43 6.80
CA THR A 93 18.43 -38.54 5.92
C THR A 93 19.39 -38.74 4.75
N LEU A 94 19.96 -37.66 4.19
CA LEU A 94 21.02 -37.75 3.18
C LEU A 94 22.32 -38.35 3.75
N PHE A 95 22.71 -37.99 4.98
CA PHE A 95 23.86 -38.60 5.66
C PHE A 95 23.63 -40.07 5.99
N GLN A 96 22.44 -40.45 6.47
CA GLN A 96 22.08 -41.85 6.70
C GLN A 96 22.10 -42.66 5.39
N ARG A 97 21.66 -42.06 4.28
CA ARG A 97 21.70 -42.71 2.96
C ARG A 97 23.13 -42.91 2.47
N ALA A 98 24.00 -41.93 2.67
CA ALA A 98 25.43 -42.04 2.36
C ALA A 98 26.14 -43.10 3.22
N ASP A 99 25.77 -43.26 4.49
CA ASP A 99 26.29 -44.33 5.36
C ASP A 99 25.76 -45.72 4.95
N THR A 100 24.50 -45.83 4.48
CA THR A 100 23.97 -47.11 3.94
C THR A 100 24.58 -47.51 2.60
N GLU A 101 25.04 -46.54 1.81
CA GLU A 101 25.77 -46.82 0.56
C GLU A 101 27.23 -47.22 0.82
N SER A 102 27.79 -46.89 2.00
CA SER A 102 29.12 -47.35 2.43
C SER A 102 29.14 -48.79 2.96
N ASP A 103 28.00 -49.35 3.38
CA ASP A 103 27.89 -50.74 3.89
C ASP A 103 27.28 -51.72 2.84
N GLY A 104 26.83 -51.21 1.70
CA GLY A 104 26.37 -51.99 0.54
C GLY A 104 27.42 -52.16 -0.58
N GLY A 105 28.64 -51.66 -0.36
CA GLY A 105 29.75 -51.70 -1.30
C GLY A 105 30.39 -53.09 -1.43
N GLY A 106 29.64 -54.05 -1.94
CA GLY A 106 30.17 -55.40 -2.16
C GLY A 106 29.19 -56.32 -2.83
N SER A 107 29.05 -56.22 -4.16
CA SER A 107 29.18 -57.39 -5.04
C SER A 107 28.88 -57.00 -6.49
N SER A 108 29.97 -56.65 -7.19
CA SER A 108 30.31 -57.25 -8.49
C SER A 108 29.40 -56.94 -9.68
N THR A 109 29.80 -55.89 -10.41
CA THR A 109 30.03 -55.98 -11.85
C THR A 109 30.82 -57.24 -12.23
N GLU A 110 30.74 -57.64 -13.52
CA GLU A 110 31.41 -58.79 -14.17
C GLU A 110 30.51 -60.04 -14.21
N SER A 111 30.30 -60.78 -15.31
CA SER A 111 31.02 -60.90 -16.58
C SER A 111 30.28 -61.86 -17.52
N SER A 112 30.62 -61.79 -18.82
CA SER A 112 30.80 -62.92 -19.77
C SER A 112 29.61 -63.86 -20.08
N SER A 113 29.09 -63.89 -21.32
CA SER A 113 29.63 -64.60 -22.51
C SER A 113 29.21 -66.08 -22.64
N VAL A 114 28.70 -66.39 -23.85
CA VAL A 114 29.06 -67.55 -24.70
C VAL A 114 28.40 -68.93 -24.47
N ASN A 115 27.73 -69.35 -25.56
CA ASN A 115 27.57 -70.68 -26.17
C ASN A 115 26.90 -71.85 -25.47
N GLY A 116 26.21 -72.64 -26.31
CA GLY A 116 25.95 -74.05 -26.04
C GLY A 116 25.13 -74.79 -27.09
N GLU A 117 25.45 -74.68 -28.39
CA GLU A 117 25.15 -75.77 -29.33
C GLU A 117 25.82 -77.05 -28.81
N ILE A 118 25.04 -78.11 -28.59
CA ILE A 118 25.57 -79.45 -28.38
C ILE A 118 24.83 -80.40 -29.32
N GLU A 119 25.46 -80.62 -30.48
CA GLU A 119 25.41 -81.88 -31.19
C GLU A 119 25.86 -83.01 -30.25
N LEU A 120 25.03 -84.02 -30.06
CA LEU A 120 25.51 -85.36 -29.75
C LEU A 120 25.35 -86.23 -30.99
N THR A 121 26.50 -86.40 -31.64
CA THR A 121 26.83 -87.46 -32.57
C THR A 121 26.54 -88.83 -31.96
N GLN A 122 25.63 -89.59 -32.55
CA GLN A 122 25.67 -91.05 -32.51
C GLN A 122 25.72 -91.60 -33.95
N ARG A 123 26.95 -91.73 -34.45
CA ARG A 123 27.28 -92.70 -35.48
C ARG A 123 27.07 -94.11 -34.93
N ARG A 124 26.74 -95.02 -35.86
CA ARG A 124 26.91 -96.49 -35.87
C ARG A 124 25.71 -97.33 -35.36
N ILE A 125 24.96 -97.92 -36.29
CA ILE A 125 25.24 -99.25 -36.88
C ILE A 125 24.23 -99.52 -38.01
N GLU A 126 24.75 -99.65 -39.22
CA GLU A 126 24.09 -100.40 -40.28
C GLU A 126 23.82 -101.83 -39.81
N LYS A 127 22.57 -102.30 -39.95
CA LYS A 127 22.21 -103.70 -40.23
C LYS A 127 20.70 -103.78 -40.47
N ARG A 128 20.29 -103.64 -41.73
CA ARG A 128 19.18 -104.45 -42.24
C ARG A 128 19.77 -105.80 -42.61
N PRO A 129 19.26 -106.88 -42.01
CA PRO A 129 18.69 -107.89 -42.87
C PRO A 129 17.27 -108.22 -42.41
N SER A 130 16.43 -108.46 -43.42
CA SER A 130 15.18 -109.20 -43.34
C SER A 130 15.14 -110.23 -42.20
N ARG A 131 14.12 -110.13 -41.33
CA ARG A 131 13.46 -111.27 -40.66
C ARG A 131 12.22 -110.78 -39.91
N ARG A 132 11.03 -111.21 -40.36
CA ARG A 132 9.86 -111.33 -39.49
C ARG A 132 10.27 -112.20 -38.29
N SER A 133 10.19 -111.64 -37.10
CA SER A 133 10.53 -112.30 -35.82
C SER A 133 9.49 -111.87 -34.78
N PRO A 134 9.24 -112.70 -33.76
CA PRO A 134 7.95 -112.79 -33.07
C PRO A 134 7.67 -111.59 -32.17
N SER A 135 6.40 -111.47 -31.79
CA SER A 135 5.90 -110.56 -30.76
C SER A 135 6.85 -110.51 -29.54
N PRO A 136 7.09 -109.32 -28.96
CA PRO A 136 7.86 -109.20 -27.72
C PRO A 136 7.25 -110.08 -26.62
N PRO A 137 8.06 -110.64 -25.69
CA PRO A 137 7.53 -111.34 -24.51
C PRO A 137 6.50 -110.47 -23.78
N TYR A 138 5.44 -111.06 -23.24
CA TYR A 138 4.29 -110.36 -22.65
C TYR A 138 4.66 -109.23 -21.66
N LEU A 139 5.73 -109.41 -20.88
CA LEU A 139 6.28 -108.40 -19.96
C LEU A 139 6.77 -107.11 -20.66
N ASP A 140 7.36 -107.23 -21.85
CA ASP A 140 7.95 -106.11 -22.60
C ASP A 140 6.86 -105.23 -23.25
N ARG A 141 5.74 -105.85 -23.67
CA ARG A 141 4.56 -105.14 -24.18
C ARG A 141 3.85 -104.34 -23.08
N HIS A 142 3.74 -104.92 -21.87
CA HIS A 142 3.16 -104.22 -20.73
C HIS A 142 4.00 -103.01 -20.32
N SER A 143 5.32 -103.18 -20.25
CA SER A 143 6.28 -102.10 -19.96
C SER A 143 6.21 -100.98 -21.00
N THR A 144 6.05 -101.31 -22.29
CA THR A 144 5.89 -100.32 -23.36
C THR A 144 4.59 -99.51 -23.24
N VAL A 145 3.49 -100.15 -22.84
CA VAL A 145 2.19 -99.48 -22.63
C VAL A 145 2.24 -98.59 -21.38
N GLU A 146 2.90 -99.04 -20.31
CA GLU A 146 3.11 -98.21 -19.12
C GLU A 146 4.00 -97.00 -19.42
N LEU A 147 5.09 -97.18 -20.18
CA LEU A 147 5.92 -96.08 -20.64
C LEU A 147 5.14 -95.12 -21.54
N SER A 148 4.25 -95.61 -22.42
CA SER A 148 3.43 -94.73 -23.25
C SER A 148 2.39 -93.95 -22.45
N ALA A 149 1.77 -94.59 -21.44
CA ALA A 149 0.86 -93.93 -20.50
C ALA A 149 1.58 -92.87 -19.67
N LYS A 150 2.77 -93.16 -19.15
CA LYS A 150 3.61 -92.20 -18.42
C LYS A 150 4.11 -91.07 -19.32
N ASN A 151 4.46 -91.36 -20.57
CA ASN A 151 4.79 -90.33 -21.56
C ASN A 151 3.58 -89.44 -21.92
N ALA A 152 2.36 -90.00 -21.96
CA ALA A 152 1.14 -89.21 -22.16
C ALA A 152 0.83 -88.33 -20.95
N GLU A 153 1.02 -88.84 -19.73
CA GLU A 153 0.92 -88.09 -18.48
C GLU A 153 1.92 -86.94 -18.43
N LEU A 154 3.19 -87.17 -18.82
CA LEU A 154 4.21 -86.12 -18.95
C LEU A 154 3.82 -85.04 -19.96
N ARG A 155 3.25 -85.41 -21.12
CA ARG A 155 2.77 -84.42 -22.11
C ARG A 155 1.62 -83.59 -21.55
N LYS A 156 0.69 -84.21 -20.82
CA LYS A 156 -0.42 -83.50 -20.18
C LYS A 156 0.08 -82.51 -19.14
N LEU A 157 1.01 -82.92 -18.26
CA LEU A 157 1.59 -82.03 -17.25
C LEU A 157 2.41 -80.90 -17.88
N ARG A 158 3.13 -81.14 -18.98
CA ARG A 158 3.82 -80.09 -19.74
C ARG A 158 2.84 -79.07 -20.30
N LYS A 159 1.78 -79.52 -20.98
CA LYS A 159 0.74 -78.62 -21.47
C LYS A 159 0.08 -77.83 -20.34
N GLU A 160 -0.23 -78.47 -19.22
CA GLU A 160 -0.81 -77.78 -18.06
C GLU A 160 0.18 -76.76 -17.46
N THR A 161 1.48 -76.99 -17.57
CA THR A 161 2.51 -76.02 -17.17
C THR A 161 2.55 -74.85 -18.16
N GLU A 162 2.55 -75.11 -19.46
CA GLU A 162 2.48 -74.09 -20.51
C GLU A 162 1.21 -73.21 -20.37
N ASP A 163 0.03 -73.82 -20.20
CA ASP A 163 -1.24 -73.10 -20.00
C ASP A 163 -1.21 -72.24 -18.71
N LYS A 164 -0.51 -72.69 -17.66
CA LYS A 164 -0.31 -71.92 -16.42
C LYS A 164 0.69 -70.78 -16.61
N ASP A 165 1.76 -70.99 -17.35
CA ASP A 165 2.75 -69.96 -17.69
C ASP A 165 2.10 -68.85 -18.52
N ASP A 166 1.29 -69.20 -19.52
CA ASP A 166 0.50 -68.24 -20.30
C ASP A 166 -0.45 -67.43 -19.41
N ARG A 167 -1.15 -68.10 -18.47
CA ARG A 167 -2.04 -67.41 -17.53
C ARG A 167 -1.29 -66.48 -16.56
N ILE A 168 -0.09 -66.86 -16.13
CA ILE A 168 0.76 -66.01 -15.29
C ILE A 168 1.19 -64.77 -16.09
N ASN A 169 1.56 -64.92 -17.36
CA ASN A 169 1.92 -63.80 -18.22
C ASN A 169 0.74 -62.82 -18.40
N GLU A 170 -0.46 -63.32 -18.71
CA GLU A 170 -1.67 -62.49 -18.80
C GLU A 170 -1.94 -61.69 -17.52
N LEU A 171 -1.86 -62.35 -16.36
CA LEU A 171 -2.07 -61.70 -15.06
C LEU A 171 -0.96 -60.69 -14.74
N THR A 172 0.25 -60.94 -15.21
CA THR A 172 1.38 -60.02 -15.04
C THR A 172 1.16 -58.76 -15.88
N ASP A 173 0.76 -58.91 -17.14
CA ASP A 173 0.43 -57.78 -18.03
C ASP A 173 -0.76 -56.95 -17.48
N GLU A 174 -1.81 -57.62 -16.98
CA GLU A 174 -2.95 -56.96 -16.33
C GLU A 174 -2.53 -56.18 -15.07
N LEU A 175 -1.64 -56.76 -14.26
CA LEU A 175 -1.08 -56.11 -13.07
C LEU A 175 -0.24 -54.88 -13.45
N GLU A 176 0.65 -54.99 -14.44
CA GLU A 176 1.47 -53.88 -14.92
C GLU A 176 0.63 -52.73 -15.48
N ALA A 177 -0.44 -53.05 -16.23
CA ALA A 177 -1.38 -52.07 -16.74
C ALA A 177 -2.11 -51.33 -15.60
N SER A 178 -2.58 -52.08 -14.60
CA SER A 178 -3.24 -51.51 -13.41
C SER A 178 -2.28 -50.62 -12.61
N GLU A 179 -1.03 -51.05 -12.41
CA GLU A 179 -0.01 -50.24 -11.74
C GLU A 179 0.29 -48.94 -12.50
N ALA A 180 0.30 -48.98 -13.84
CA ALA A 180 0.48 -47.81 -14.67
C ALA A 180 -0.70 -46.82 -14.55
N GLU A 181 -1.93 -47.32 -14.48
CA GLU A 181 -3.11 -46.49 -14.25
C GLU A 181 -3.10 -45.86 -12.85
N VAL A 182 -2.75 -46.63 -11.81
CA VAL A 182 -2.60 -46.12 -10.45
C VAL A 182 -1.54 -45.01 -10.37
N ARG A 183 -0.42 -45.15 -11.10
CA ARG A 183 0.60 -44.09 -11.20
C ARG A 183 0.03 -42.81 -11.83
N LYS A 184 -0.68 -42.92 -12.96
CA LYS A 184 -1.33 -41.77 -13.61
C LYS A 184 -2.32 -41.06 -12.69
N LEU A 185 -3.20 -41.81 -12.02
CA LEU A 185 -4.19 -41.25 -11.10
C LEU A 185 -3.53 -40.57 -9.89
N LYS A 186 -2.40 -41.09 -9.41
CA LYS A 186 -1.62 -40.43 -8.35
C LYS A 186 -1.04 -39.10 -8.82
N ASP A 187 -0.50 -39.05 -10.03
CA ASP A 187 0.04 -37.81 -10.62
C ASP A 187 -1.08 -36.78 -10.83
N GLU A 188 -2.22 -37.17 -11.39
CA GLU A 188 -3.40 -36.31 -11.54
C GLU A 188 -3.90 -35.79 -10.19
N ARG A 189 -3.96 -36.65 -9.17
CA ARG A 189 -4.33 -36.24 -7.81
C ARG A 189 -3.35 -35.21 -7.23
N ILE A 190 -2.06 -35.31 -7.53
CA ILE A 190 -1.06 -34.32 -7.09
C ILE A 190 -1.33 -32.98 -7.77
N GLU A 191 -1.58 -32.95 -9.08
CA GLU A 191 -1.90 -31.71 -9.79
C GLU A 191 -3.21 -31.08 -9.28
N LEU A 192 -4.27 -31.86 -9.09
CA LEU A 192 -5.53 -31.36 -8.51
C LEU A 192 -5.34 -30.75 -7.11
N VAL A 193 -4.42 -31.31 -6.30
CA VAL A 193 -4.09 -30.73 -4.99
C VAL A 193 -3.32 -29.41 -5.13
N LYS A 194 -2.44 -29.28 -6.12
CA LYS A 194 -1.77 -28.00 -6.40
C LYS A 194 -2.78 -26.94 -6.84
N ASP A 195 -3.68 -27.28 -7.74
CA ASP A 195 -4.75 -26.38 -8.20
C ASP A 195 -5.67 -25.96 -7.06
N ALA A 196 -6.05 -26.90 -6.18
CA ALA A 196 -6.87 -26.59 -5.01
C ALA A 196 -6.18 -25.64 -4.03
N ARG A 197 -4.84 -25.72 -3.89
CA ARG A 197 -4.04 -24.78 -3.09
C ARG A 197 -4.01 -23.40 -3.75
N ALA A 198 -3.71 -23.32 -5.05
CA ALA A 198 -3.70 -22.05 -5.77
C ALA A 198 -5.09 -21.36 -5.74
N ALA A 199 -6.17 -22.12 -5.89
CA ALA A 199 -7.53 -21.60 -5.78
C ALA A 199 -7.90 -21.15 -4.35
N LYS A 200 -7.24 -21.68 -3.32
CA LYS A 200 -7.37 -21.16 -1.96
C LYS A 200 -6.63 -19.83 -1.82
N ASP A 201 -5.39 -19.74 -2.29
CA ASP A 201 -4.60 -18.51 -2.22
C ASP A 201 -5.30 -17.34 -2.94
N LEU A 202 -5.89 -17.59 -4.12
CA LEU A 202 -6.69 -16.60 -4.83
C LEU A 202 -7.96 -16.17 -4.09
N ARG A 203 -8.58 -17.06 -3.30
CA ARG A 203 -9.73 -16.69 -2.46
C ARG A 203 -9.29 -15.82 -1.29
N ASP A 204 -8.18 -16.14 -0.66
CA ASP A 204 -7.63 -15.34 0.43
C ASP A 204 -7.22 -13.93 -0.08
N GLU A 205 -6.68 -13.83 -1.29
CA GLU A 205 -6.42 -12.55 -1.97
C GLU A 205 -7.72 -11.77 -2.28
N LEU A 206 -8.76 -12.46 -2.77
CA LEU A 206 -10.05 -11.86 -3.04
C LEU A 206 -10.67 -11.29 -1.76
N ASP A 207 -10.62 -12.03 -0.65
CA ASP A 207 -11.12 -11.58 0.66
C ASP A 207 -10.37 -10.32 1.15
N CYS A 208 -9.05 -10.27 0.95
CA CYS A 208 -8.24 -9.10 1.26
C CYS A 208 -8.64 -7.87 0.41
N VAL A 209 -8.90 -8.08 -0.88
CA VAL A 209 -9.37 -7.02 -1.78
C VAL A 209 -10.78 -6.56 -1.42
N GLN A 210 -11.69 -7.46 -1.07
CA GLN A 210 -13.04 -7.13 -0.63
C GLN A 210 -13.02 -6.26 0.63
N GLN A 211 -12.21 -6.59 1.63
CA GLN A 211 -12.06 -5.75 2.82
C GLN A 211 -11.52 -4.34 2.50
N LYS A 212 -10.60 -4.23 1.53
CA LYS A 212 -10.10 -2.93 1.05
C LYS A 212 -11.19 -2.14 0.33
N LEU A 213 -12.02 -2.81 -0.47
CA LEU A 213 -13.16 -2.20 -1.16
C LEU A 213 -14.17 -1.65 -0.14
N ASP A 214 -14.57 -2.45 0.86
CA ASP A 214 -15.49 -2.00 1.92
C ASP A 214 -14.97 -0.76 2.67
N ARG A 215 -13.66 -0.73 2.94
CA ARG A 215 -13.01 0.43 3.55
C ARG A 215 -13.03 1.64 2.62
N LEU A 216 -12.78 1.45 1.33
CA LEU A 216 -12.81 2.51 0.33
C LEU A 216 -14.21 3.10 0.20
N GLU A 217 -15.25 2.28 0.13
CA GLU A 217 -16.64 2.76 0.10
C GLU A 217 -17.02 3.56 1.36
N LYS A 218 -16.51 3.17 2.54
CA LYS A 218 -16.72 3.95 3.78
C LYS A 218 -16.08 5.33 3.66
N LEU A 219 -14.85 5.40 3.19
CA LEU A 219 -14.14 6.66 2.97
C LEU A 219 -14.81 7.52 1.90
N GLU A 220 -15.35 6.91 0.83
CA GLU A 220 -16.10 7.62 -0.21
C GLU A 220 -17.38 8.25 0.35
N ARG A 221 -18.15 7.52 1.16
CA ARG A 221 -19.34 8.07 1.83
C ARG A 221 -18.99 9.22 2.76
N GLU A 222 -17.91 9.09 3.55
CA GLU A 222 -17.42 10.16 4.41
C GLU A 222 -16.98 11.38 3.61
N ASN A 223 -16.29 11.18 2.49
CA ASN A 223 -15.85 12.25 1.60
C ASN A 223 -17.05 13.00 0.99
N SER A 224 -18.05 12.27 0.48
CA SER A 224 -19.30 12.88 0.00
C SER A 224 -19.98 13.72 1.08
N HIS A 225 -20.05 13.20 2.31
CA HIS A 225 -20.63 13.94 3.44
C HIS A 225 -19.83 15.19 3.82
N LEU A 226 -18.49 15.14 3.76
CA LEU A 226 -17.64 16.31 3.97
C LEU A 226 -17.82 17.34 2.87
N HIS A 227 -18.00 16.91 1.61
CA HIS A 227 -18.27 17.80 0.50
C HIS A 227 -19.62 18.54 0.63
N GLU A 228 -20.66 17.84 1.10
CA GLU A 228 -21.94 18.48 1.45
C GLU A 228 -21.80 19.48 2.60
N LYS A 229 -20.96 19.21 3.60
CA LYS A 229 -20.69 20.18 4.68
C LYS A 229 -19.94 21.39 4.17
N LEU A 230 -18.98 21.19 3.27
CA LEU A 230 -18.20 22.28 2.66
C LEU A 230 -19.12 23.21 1.86
N THR A 231 -19.98 22.66 1.00
CA THR A 231 -20.94 23.47 0.21
C THR A 231 -21.90 24.27 1.09
N LYS A 232 -22.34 23.71 2.24
CA LYS A 232 -23.14 24.45 3.24
C LYS A 232 -22.33 25.58 3.89
N LEU A 233 -21.06 25.35 4.19
CA LEU A 233 -20.17 26.36 4.76
C LEU A 233 -19.94 27.50 3.77
N ASP A 234 -19.67 27.19 2.50
CA ASP A 234 -19.50 28.18 1.43
C ASP A 234 -20.75 29.06 1.28
N TYR A 235 -21.94 28.45 1.33
CA TYR A 235 -23.20 29.18 1.30
C TYR A 235 -23.37 30.15 2.48
N VAL A 236 -23.05 29.71 3.70
CA VAL A 236 -23.12 30.57 4.89
C VAL A 236 -22.07 31.69 4.80
N GLN A 237 -20.87 31.39 4.29
CA GLN A 237 -19.83 32.39 4.08
C GLN A 237 -20.29 33.47 3.09
N SER A 238 -20.87 33.09 1.94
CA SER A 238 -21.41 34.06 0.98
C SER A 238 -22.53 34.92 1.57
N GLN A 239 -23.42 34.34 2.39
CA GLN A 239 -24.44 35.13 3.10
C GLN A 239 -23.82 36.12 4.09
N LEU A 240 -22.80 35.70 4.84
CA LEU A 240 -22.10 36.56 5.78
C LEU A 240 -21.40 37.72 5.06
N GLU A 241 -20.77 37.46 3.92
CA GLU A 241 -20.15 38.49 3.08
C GLU A 241 -21.18 39.50 2.56
N HIS A 242 -22.34 39.02 2.09
CA HIS A 242 -23.43 39.91 1.68
C HIS A 242 -23.94 40.78 2.82
N GLN A 243 -24.21 40.20 4.00
CA GLN A 243 -24.64 40.96 5.18
C GLN A 243 -23.60 41.98 5.63
N ARG A 244 -22.31 41.65 5.53
CA ARG A 244 -21.23 42.61 5.83
C ARG A 244 -21.21 43.78 4.86
N ALA A 245 -21.43 43.54 3.57
CA ALA A 245 -21.53 44.61 2.57
C ALA A 245 -22.77 45.51 2.80
N ASP A 246 -23.90 44.92 3.16
CA ASP A 246 -25.12 45.67 3.48
C ASP A 246 -24.92 46.52 4.75
N ASN A 247 -24.33 45.96 5.80
CA ASN A 247 -24.00 46.69 7.01
C ASN A 247 -23.04 47.86 6.74
N ALA A 248 -22.02 47.66 5.90
CA ALA A 248 -21.09 48.74 5.53
C ALA A 248 -21.82 49.88 4.79
N THR A 249 -22.76 49.56 3.89
CA THR A 249 -23.61 50.56 3.23
C THR A 249 -24.47 51.33 4.24
N LEU A 250 -25.06 50.63 5.22
CA LEU A 250 -25.84 51.26 6.28
C LEU A 250 -24.99 52.17 7.16
N GLU A 251 -23.79 51.75 7.54
CA GLU A 251 -22.84 52.57 8.29
C GLU A 251 -22.48 53.85 7.53
N MET A 252 -22.21 53.76 6.23
CA MET A 252 -21.99 54.95 5.38
C MET A 252 -23.22 55.88 5.34
N SER A 253 -24.43 55.33 5.29
CA SER A 253 -25.66 56.12 5.33
C SER A 253 -25.85 56.81 6.68
N VAL A 254 -25.50 56.15 7.79
CA VAL A 254 -25.55 56.75 9.12
C VAL A 254 -24.55 57.90 9.23
N GLU A 255 -23.31 57.70 8.77
CA GLU A 255 -22.30 58.76 8.76
C GLU A 255 -22.74 59.98 7.92
N GLN A 256 -23.38 59.75 6.78
CA GLN A 256 -23.96 60.83 5.96
C GLN A 256 -25.04 61.62 6.73
N LEU A 257 -25.97 60.92 7.37
CA LEU A 257 -27.04 61.55 8.16
C LEU A 257 -26.50 62.29 9.39
N GLU A 258 -25.46 61.77 10.04
CA GLU A 258 -24.78 62.44 11.14
C GLU A 258 -24.12 63.75 10.69
N ASN A 259 -23.47 63.74 9.52
CA ASN A 259 -22.88 64.94 8.92
C ASN A 259 -23.94 65.99 8.55
N GLU A 260 -25.06 65.56 7.93
CA GLU A 260 -26.18 66.47 7.62
C GLU A 260 -26.78 67.09 8.90
N LEU A 261 -26.93 66.28 9.95
CA LEU A 261 -27.45 66.74 11.23
C LEU A 261 -26.53 67.77 11.88
N GLU A 262 -25.21 67.60 11.77
CA GLU A 262 -24.25 68.58 12.28
C GLU A 262 -24.27 69.89 11.48
N LEU A 263 -24.42 69.82 10.16
CA LEU A 263 -24.62 71.02 9.32
C LEU A 263 -25.88 71.79 9.76
N LEU A 264 -27.01 71.11 9.94
CA LEU A 264 -28.25 71.73 10.42
C LEU A 264 -28.11 72.33 11.82
N ARG A 265 -27.36 71.69 12.72
CA ARG A 265 -27.04 72.26 14.04
C ARG A 265 -26.24 73.55 13.92
N GLN A 266 -25.26 73.60 13.04
CA GLN A 266 -24.45 74.80 12.79
C GLN A 266 -25.27 75.92 12.15
N GLU A 267 -26.13 75.61 11.19
CA GLU A 267 -27.07 76.57 10.59
C GLU A 267 -28.02 77.15 11.64
N LYS A 268 -28.59 76.30 12.50
CA LYS A 268 -29.45 76.73 13.62
C LYS A 268 -28.70 77.65 14.59
N LYS A 269 -27.44 77.36 14.89
CA LYS A 269 -26.59 78.23 15.72
C LYS A 269 -26.41 79.60 15.07
N ASN A 270 -26.06 79.64 13.79
CA ASN A 270 -25.90 80.88 13.03
C ASN A 270 -27.22 81.68 12.99
N GLN A 271 -28.36 81.01 12.80
CA GLN A 271 -29.68 81.62 12.82
C GLN A 271 -29.98 82.27 14.18
N ASN A 272 -29.67 81.58 15.29
CA ASN A 272 -29.85 82.12 16.64
C ASN A 272 -28.96 83.34 16.90
N GLU A 273 -27.71 83.33 16.43
CA GLU A 273 -26.81 84.49 16.53
C GLU A 273 -27.34 85.69 15.74
N MET A 274 -27.83 85.46 14.52
CA MET A 274 -28.43 86.52 13.69
C MET A 274 -29.73 87.05 14.31
N GLN A 275 -30.56 86.18 14.90
CA GLN A 275 -31.76 86.59 15.63
C GLN A 275 -31.41 87.44 16.85
N THR A 276 -30.33 87.12 17.57
CA THR A 276 -29.85 87.89 18.72
C THR A 276 -29.42 89.29 18.29
N ARG A 277 -28.61 89.41 17.24
CA ARG A 277 -28.19 90.70 16.66
C ARG A 277 -29.38 91.52 16.17
N LEU A 278 -30.37 90.88 15.54
CA LEU A 278 -31.59 91.55 15.11
C LEU A 278 -32.35 92.14 16.30
N ASN A 279 -32.50 91.38 17.39
CA ASN A 279 -33.16 91.84 18.61
C ASN A 279 -32.41 93.02 19.24
N GLU A 280 -31.08 92.96 19.32
CA GLU A 280 -30.23 94.06 19.80
C GLU A 280 -30.40 95.33 18.95
N ALA A 281 -30.36 95.20 17.63
CA ALA A 281 -30.58 96.31 16.71
C ALA A 281 -31.98 96.93 16.88
N GLN A 282 -33.02 96.09 17.04
CA GLN A 282 -34.37 96.55 17.32
C GLN A 282 -34.49 97.26 18.67
N GLN A 283 -33.76 96.82 19.70
CA GLN A 283 -33.72 97.48 20.99
C GLN A 283 -33.01 98.84 20.90
N ASN A 284 -31.88 98.91 20.21
CA ASN A 284 -31.14 100.15 19.96
C ASN A 284 -32.00 101.17 19.20
N MET A 285 -32.73 100.72 18.18
CA MET A 285 -33.66 101.58 17.42
C MET A 285 -34.78 102.12 18.30
N ARG A 286 -35.37 101.28 19.17
CA ARG A 286 -36.36 101.72 20.16
C ARG A 286 -35.78 102.73 21.14
N GLY A 287 -34.53 102.54 21.59
CA GLY A 287 -33.81 103.50 22.43
C GLY A 287 -33.63 104.85 21.74
N LEU A 288 -33.13 104.86 20.50
CA LEU A 288 -32.96 106.09 19.72
C LEU A 288 -34.30 106.80 19.44
N GLN A 289 -35.38 106.04 19.17
CA GLN A 289 -36.72 106.62 19.00
C GLN A 289 -37.21 107.30 20.29
N ALA A 290 -36.96 106.69 21.46
CA ALA A 290 -37.27 107.30 22.74
C ALA A 290 -36.46 108.59 22.98
N ASP A 291 -35.15 108.58 22.68
CA ASP A 291 -34.29 109.76 22.78
C ASP A 291 -34.74 110.89 21.86
N ILE A 292 -35.14 110.58 20.62
CA ILE A 292 -35.72 111.56 19.69
C ILE A 292 -37.00 112.14 20.29
N GLY A 293 -37.87 111.30 20.86
CA GLY A 293 -39.09 111.76 21.56
C GLY A 293 -38.79 112.72 22.72
N LEU A 294 -37.79 112.40 23.56
CA LEU A 294 -37.33 113.27 24.64
C LEU A 294 -36.75 114.59 24.12
N LYS A 295 -35.97 114.56 23.04
CA LYS A 295 -35.43 115.78 22.43
C LYS A 295 -36.53 116.65 21.83
N ASN A 296 -37.53 116.05 21.18
CA ASN A 296 -38.66 116.78 20.61
C ASN A 296 -39.50 117.45 21.70
N THR A 297 -39.86 116.74 22.77
CA THR A 297 -40.55 117.34 23.93
C THR A 297 -39.74 118.48 24.55
N ARG A 298 -38.41 118.32 24.66
CA ARG A 298 -37.54 119.39 25.13
C ARG A 298 -37.51 120.60 24.18
N ILE A 299 -37.53 120.38 22.87
CA ILE A 299 -37.64 121.46 21.88
C ILE A 299 -38.99 122.17 22.04
N GLU A 300 -40.08 121.44 22.19
CA GLU A 300 -41.42 122.01 22.45
C GLU A 300 -41.44 122.88 23.71
N GLU A 301 -40.85 122.40 24.82
CA GLU A 301 -40.70 123.19 26.06
C GLU A 301 -39.92 124.49 25.82
N LEU A 302 -38.79 124.43 25.10
CA LEU A 302 -37.97 125.60 24.80
C LEU A 302 -38.68 126.60 23.89
N LEU A 303 -39.46 126.13 22.91
CA LEU A 303 -40.26 126.99 22.04
C LEU A 303 -41.36 127.72 22.83
N VAL A 304 -42.04 127.02 23.74
CA VAL A 304 -43.04 127.64 24.63
C VAL A 304 -42.38 128.72 25.49
N GLU A 305 -41.21 128.43 26.07
CA GLU A 305 -40.46 129.38 26.88
C GLU A 305 -39.97 130.58 26.05
N GLN A 306 -39.48 130.34 24.82
CA GLN A 306 -39.12 131.41 23.90
C GLN A 306 -40.31 132.34 23.62
N SER A 307 -41.48 131.79 23.30
CA SER A 307 -42.70 132.58 23.10
C SER A 307 -43.12 133.35 24.37
N ARG A 308 -42.93 132.76 25.56
CA ARG A 308 -43.18 133.44 26.84
C ARG A 308 -42.27 134.66 26.99
N LEU A 309 -40.97 134.50 26.76
CA LEU A 309 -39.97 135.57 26.84
C LEU A 309 -40.18 136.66 25.78
N GLU A 310 -40.54 136.30 24.54
CA GLU A 310 -40.86 137.24 23.47
C GLU A 310 -42.06 138.13 23.85
N ASN A 311 -43.10 137.55 24.46
CA ASN A 311 -44.24 138.31 24.98
C ASN A 311 -43.83 139.26 26.12
N GLU A 312 -43.01 138.81 27.07
CA GLU A 312 -42.49 139.67 28.14
C GLU A 312 -41.66 140.83 27.58
N LEU A 313 -40.80 140.56 26.60
CA LEU A 313 -39.99 141.56 25.93
C LEU A 313 -40.85 142.58 25.17
N MET A 314 -41.92 142.14 24.52
CA MET A 314 -42.92 143.02 23.90
C MET A 314 -43.58 143.94 24.92
N ILE A 315 -43.97 143.41 26.09
CA ILE A 315 -44.57 144.20 27.18
C ILE A 315 -43.58 145.24 27.70
N VAL A 316 -42.31 144.86 27.93
CA VAL A 316 -41.27 145.78 28.41
C VAL A 316 -40.97 146.87 27.38
N ASN A 317 -40.85 146.52 26.10
CA ASN A 317 -40.66 147.51 25.03
C ASN A 317 -41.84 148.48 24.93
N ALA A 318 -43.08 148.00 25.07
CA ALA A 318 -44.26 148.87 25.12
C ALA A 318 -44.21 149.86 26.30
N LYS A 319 -43.81 149.38 27.49
CA LYS A 319 -43.60 150.23 28.67
C LYS A 319 -42.46 151.24 28.49
N MET A 320 -41.35 150.88 27.84
CA MET A 320 -40.28 151.84 27.54
C MET A 320 -40.76 152.94 26.58
N LEU A 321 -41.50 152.58 25.54
CA LEU A 321 -42.12 153.52 24.61
C LEU A 321 -43.12 154.48 25.28
N GLU A 322 -43.80 154.04 26.34
CA GLU A 322 -44.66 154.91 27.18
C GLU A 322 -43.84 155.86 28.07
N MET A 323 -42.65 155.46 28.53
CA MET A 323 -41.77 156.31 29.35
C MET A 323 -40.95 157.33 28.54
N GLU A 324 -40.76 157.10 27.24
CA GLU A 324 -40.06 158.03 26.33
C GLU A 324 -40.97 159.14 25.75
N ARG A 325 -42.26 159.16 26.12
CA ARG A 325 -43.25 160.20 25.75
C ARG A 325 -43.54 161.18 26.88
#